data_AF-A0AAW6TYZ1-F1
#
_entry.id   AF-A0AAW6TYZ1-F1
#
_cell.length_a   1.000
_cell.length_b   1.000
_cell.length_c   1.000
_cell.angle_alpha   90.00
_cell.angle_beta   90.00
_cell.angle_gamma   90.00
#
_symmetry.space_group_name_H-M   'P 1'
#
loop_
_entity.id
_entity.type
_entity.pdbx_description
1 polymer ?
#
loop_
_entity_poly.entity_id
_entity_poly.type
_entity_poly.pdbx_seq_one_letter_code
_entity_poly.pdbx_strand_id
1 'polypeptide(L)'
;MGQARPCDGCRQAHNCAAVYERLGRAGGPSVALKAMVAFALPIAAFAIVLATFEHLLANAVAERSRTFVAFVVALALTVGLMRVVSLLVGRRREPH
;
A
#
# COMPACT_ATOMS: atom_id res chain seq x y z
N MET A 1 7.02 19.43 -29.02
CA MET A 1 7.26 18.43 -27.97
C MET A 1 8.41 17.55 -28.43
N GLY A 2 9.63 17.85 -27.98
CA GLY A 2 10.82 17.08 -28.38
C GLY A 2 10.82 15.73 -27.69
N GLN A 3 10.57 14.65 -28.44
CA GLN A 3 10.90 13.31 -27.98
C GLN A 3 12.42 13.23 -27.93
N ALA A 4 13.01 13.17 -26.73
CA ALA A 4 14.43 12.89 -26.56
C ALA A 4 14.73 11.57 -27.30
N ARG A 5 15.61 11.62 -28.30
CA ARG A 5 16.01 10.42 -29.05
C ARG A 5 16.66 9.45 -28.06
N PRO A 6 16.05 8.29 -27.78
CA PRO A 6 16.68 7.33 -26.90
C PRO A 6 17.95 6.86 -27.63
N CYS A 7 19.13 7.13 -27.04
CA CYS A 7 20.47 6.71 -27.50
C CYS A 7 21.33 7.71 -28.30
N ASP A 8 21.09 9.03 -28.24
CA ASP A 8 22.08 9.99 -28.76
C ASP A 8 23.39 9.92 -27.94
N GLY A 9 24.50 9.54 -28.59
CA GLY A 9 25.83 9.38 -27.98
C GLY A 9 26.22 7.95 -27.59
N CYS A 10 25.37 6.94 -27.80
CA CYS A 10 25.72 5.56 -27.49
C CYS A 10 26.45 4.88 -28.65
N ARG A 11 27.69 4.41 -28.43
CA ARG A 11 28.47 3.63 -29.43
C ARG A 11 27.77 2.35 -29.90
N GLN A 12 26.77 1.89 -29.15
CA GLN A 12 26.01 0.67 -29.38
C GLN A 12 24.53 0.94 -29.74
N ALA A 13 24.19 2.15 -30.21
CA ALA A 13 22.82 2.58 -30.49
C ALA A 13 22.02 1.60 -31.37
N HIS A 14 22.65 0.93 -32.33
CA HIS A 14 22.02 -0.11 -33.16
C HIS A 14 21.58 -1.37 -32.40
N ASN A 15 22.17 -1.66 -31.24
CA ASN A 15 21.87 -2.84 -30.43
C ASN A 15 20.98 -2.55 -29.23
N CYS A 16 20.61 -1.30 -28.97
CA CYS A 16 19.76 -0.95 -27.82
C CYS A 16 18.41 -1.66 -27.88
N ALA A 17 17.77 -1.73 -29.05
CA ALA A 17 16.53 -2.47 -29.24
C ALA A 17 16.68 -3.97 -28.88
N ALA A 18 17.78 -4.60 -29.32
CA ALA A 18 18.05 -6.01 -29.02
C ALA A 18 18.31 -6.26 -27.53
N VAL A 19 18.94 -5.31 -26.82
CA VAL A 19 19.13 -5.40 -25.36
C VAL A 19 17.81 -5.27 -24.63
N TYR A 20 16.95 -4.32 -25.01
CA TYR A 20 15.62 -4.18 -24.43
C TYR A 20 14.73 -5.39 -24.71
N GLU A 21 14.82 -5.99 -25.89
CA GLU A 21 14.06 -7.19 -26.22
C GLU A 21 14.52 -8.41 -25.40
N ARG A 22 15.83 -8.53 -25.14
CA ARG A 22 16.36 -9.56 -24.24
C ARG A 22 15.93 -9.33 -22.79
N LEU A 23 15.88 -8.09 -22.33
CA LEU A 23 15.40 -7.74 -20.99
C LEU A 23 13.88 -7.93 -20.85
N GLY A 24 13.11 -7.67 -21.92
CA GLY A 24 11.66 -7.89 -21.95
C GLY A 24 11.26 -9.37 -22.01
N ARG A 25 12.10 -10.23 -22.61
CA ARG A 25 11.95 -11.70 -22.59
C ARG A 25 12.61 -12.38 -21.39
N ALA A 26 13.44 -11.67 -20.62
CA ALA A 26 13.97 -12.22 -19.39
C ALA A 26 12.81 -12.45 -18.42
N GLY A 27 12.66 -13.70 -17.96
CA GLY A 27 11.60 -14.12 -17.04
C GLY A 27 11.75 -13.47 -15.67
N GLY A 28 11.41 -12.19 -15.56
CA GLY A 28 11.36 -11.45 -14.31
C GLY A 28 10.05 -11.74 -13.56
N PRO A 29 10.05 -11.65 -12.22
CA PRO A 29 8.81 -11.76 -11.44
C PRO A 29 7.79 -10.72 -11.92
N SER A 30 6.53 -11.13 -12.07
CA SER A 30 5.48 -10.29 -12.63
C SER A 30 5.23 -9.04 -11.77
N VAL A 31 5.75 -7.91 -12.24
CA VAL A 31 5.57 -6.61 -11.58
C VAL A 31 4.09 -6.22 -11.56
N ALA A 32 3.34 -6.59 -12.60
CA ALA A 32 1.90 -6.36 -12.69
C ALA A 32 1.14 -7.03 -11.53
N LEU A 33 1.53 -8.25 -11.16
CA LEU A 33 0.88 -9.00 -10.09
C LEU A 33 1.24 -8.43 -8.72
N LYS A 34 2.51 -8.05 -8.52
CA LYS A 34 2.95 -7.32 -7.32
C LYS A 34 2.21 -6.00 -7.15
N ALA A 35 2.06 -5.23 -8.22
CA ALA A 35 1.32 -3.97 -8.20
C ALA A 35 -0.16 -4.22 -7.87
N MET A 36 -0.79 -5.18 -8.55
CA MET A 36 -2.19 -5.53 -8.30
C MET A 36 -2.41 -5.92 -6.83
N VAL A 37 -1.55 -6.74 -6.24
CA VAL A 37 -1.64 -7.11 -4.83
C VAL A 37 -1.41 -5.91 -3.91
N ALA A 38 -0.41 -5.07 -4.20
CA ALA A 38 -0.10 -3.90 -3.39
C ALA A 38 -1.25 -2.89 -3.32
N PHE A 39 -2.10 -2.83 -4.35
CA PHE A 39 -3.28 -1.96 -4.36
C PHE A 39 -4.56 -2.66 -3.92
N ALA A 40 -4.82 -3.87 -4.41
CA ALA A 40 -6.05 -4.59 -4.13
C ALA A 40 -6.14 -5.06 -2.66
N LEU A 41 -5.02 -5.48 -2.08
CA LEU A 41 -5.01 -6.04 -0.73
C LEU A 41 -5.35 -5.00 0.36
N PRO A 42 -4.78 -3.77 0.36
CA PRO A 42 -5.21 -2.73 1.28
C PRO A 42 -6.70 -2.35 1.13
N ILE A 43 -7.21 -2.28 -0.11
CA ILE A 43 -8.61 -1.93 -0.38
C ILE A 43 -9.55 -3.02 0.15
N ALA A 44 -9.24 -4.29 -0.14
CA ALA A 44 -10.01 -5.43 0.33
C ALA A 44 -10.01 -5.51 1.86
N ALA A 45 -8.84 -5.32 2.49
CA ALA A 45 -8.72 -5.30 3.95
C ALA A 45 -9.57 -4.18 4.56
N PHE A 46 -9.51 -2.97 3.99
CA PHE A 46 -10.32 -1.84 4.45
C PHE A 46 -11.83 -2.13 4.35
N ALA A 47 -12.28 -2.66 3.21
CA ALA A 47 -13.69 -3.01 3.00
C ALA A 47 -14.18 -4.08 3.99
N ILE A 48 -13.37 -5.12 4.24
CA ILE A 48 -13.70 -6.18 5.20
C ILE A 48 -13.81 -5.63 6.61
N VAL A 49 -12.85 -4.80 7.03
CA VAL A 49 -12.87 -4.18 8.37
C VAL A 49 -14.10 -3.31 8.53
N LEU A 50 -14.43 -2.48 7.54
CA LEU A 50 -15.63 -1.64 7.57
C LEU A 50 -16.90 -2.47 7.66
N ALA A 51 -17.06 -3.49 6.81
CA ALA A 51 -18.24 -4.34 6.82
C ALA A 51 -18.41 -5.07 8.16
N THR A 52 -17.31 -5.55 8.73
CA THR A 52 -17.31 -6.20 10.04
C THR A 52 -17.71 -5.21 11.14
N PHE A 53 -17.16 -4.00 11.10
CA PHE A 53 -17.45 -2.96 12.08
C PHE A 53 -18.92 -2.51 12.02
N GLU A 54 -19.43 -2.27 10.81
CA GLU A 54 -20.84 -1.97 10.55
C GLU A 54 -21.76 -3.04 11.12
N HIS A 55 -21.49 -4.32 10.83
CA HIS A 55 -22.28 -5.45 11.29
C HIS A 55 -22.23 -5.61 12.82
N LEU A 56 -21.05 -5.48 13.42
CA LEU A 56 -20.90 -5.56 14.88
C LEU A 56 -21.62 -4.40 15.57
N LEU A 57 -21.51 -3.18 15.05
CA LEU A 57 -22.18 -2.02 15.63
C LEU A 57 -23.70 -2.12 15.50
N ALA A 58 -24.20 -2.60 14.36
CA ALA A 58 -25.64 -2.80 14.15
C ALA A 58 -26.22 -3.85 15.10
N ASN A 59 -25.46 -4.89 15.43
CA ASN A 59 -25.95 -6.00 16.24
C ASN A 59 -25.72 -5.80 17.75
N ALA A 60 -24.72 -4.99 18.14
CA ALA A 60 -24.32 -4.84 19.55
C ALA A 60 -24.76 -3.53 20.20
N VAL A 61 -25.11 -2.49 19.42
CA VAL A 61 -25.30 -1.13 19.95
C VAL A 61 -26.63 -0.55 19.48
N ALA A 62 -27.41 -0.01 20.43
CA ALA A 62 -28.63 0.72 20.10
C ALA A 62 -28.32 1.95 19.23
N GLU A 63 -29.17 2.23 18.24
CA GLU A 63 -28.97 3.32 17.25
C GLU A 63 -28.61 4.67 17.88
N ARG A 64 -29.20 5.00 19.04
CA ARG A 64 -28.95 6.26 19.73
C ARG A 64 -27.51 6.42 20.25
N SER A 65 -26.82 5.32 20.54
CA SER A 65 -25.44 5.31 21.06
C SER A 65 -24.38 4.95 20.01
N ARG A 66 -24.81 4.59 18.79
CA ARG A 66 -23.93 4.04 17.74
C ARG A 66 -22.81 5.02 17.35
N THR A 67 -23.14 6.30 17.16
CA THR A 67 -22.17 7.35 16.83
C THR A 67 -21.15 7.60 17.94
N PHE A 68 -21.60 7.59 19.20
CA PHE A 68 -20.72 7.82 20.34
C PHE A 68 -19.74 6.66 20.52
N VAL A 69 -20.21 5.41 20.41
CA VAL A 69 -19.37 4.22 20.50
C VAL A 69 -18.37 4.19 19.34
N ALA A 70 -18.81 4.46 18.10
CA ALA A 70 -17.92 4.53 16.94
C ALA A 70 -16.80 5.56 17.14
N PHE A 71 -17.14 6.74 17.66
CA PHE A 71 -16.17 7.80 17.96
C PHE A 71 -15.16 7.38 19.02
N VAL A 72 -15.60 6.81 20.13
CA VAL A 72 -14.71 6.35 21.22
C VAL A 72 -13.78 5.24 20.73
N VAL A 73 -14.29 4.30 19.94
CA VAL A 73 -13.47 3.22 19.36
C VAL A 73 -12.46 3.79 18.36
N ALA A 74 -12.87 4.71 17.49
CA ALA A 74 -11.96 5.35 16.54
C ALA A 74 -10.84 6.12 17.27
N LEU A 75 -11.18 6.84 18.35
CA LEU A 75 -10.22 7.56 19.18
C LEU A 75 -9.24 6.59 19.87
N ALA A 76 -9.73 5.50 20.45
CA ALA A 76 -8.90 4.50 21.10
C ALA A 76 -7.95 3.82 20.11
N LEU A 77 -8.43 3.48 18.92
CA LEU A 77 -7.61 2.88 17.86
C LEU A 77 -6.54 3.84 17.34
N THR A 78 -6.87 5.10 17.09
CA THR A 78 -5.88 6.09 16.61
C THR A 78 -4.82 6.39 17.65
N VAL A 79 -5.19 6.59 18.92
CA VAL A 79 -4.22 6.78 20.01
C VAL A 79 -3.37 5.52 20.19
N GLY A 80 -3.99 4.34 20.22
CA GLY A 80 -3.30 3.06 20.33
C GLY A 80 -2.27 2.85 19.22
N LEU A 81 -2.67 3.06 17.95
CA LEU A 81 -1.76 2.96 16.81
C LEU A 81 -0.62 3.97 16.91
N MET A 82 -0.91 5.23 17.22
CA MET A 82 0.14 6.25 17.34
C MET A 82 1.16 5.88 18.43
N ARG A 83 0.71 5.32 19.55
CA ARG A 83 1.61 4.86 20.62
C ARG A 83 2.42 3.66 20.19
N VAL A 84 1.82 2.65 19.56
CA VAL A 84 2.53 1.47 19.05
C VAL A 84 3.56 1.88 18.00
N VAL A 85 3.19 2.72 17.03
CA VAL A 85 4.11 3.23 16.01
C VAL A 85 5.22 4.06 16.64
N SER A 86 4.90 4.96 17.58
CA SER A 86 5.91 5.75 18.29
C SER A 86 6.88 4.88 19.08
N LEU A 87 6.40 3.80 19.71
CA LEU A 87 7.25 2.84 20.42
C LEU A 87 8.11 2.02 19.45
N LEU A 88 7.56 1.57 18.32
CA LEU A 88 8.30 0.82 17.31
C LEU A 88 9.35 1.69 16.60
N VAL A 89 9.03 2.94 16.29
CA VAL A 89 9.96 3.91 15.69
C VAL A 89 10.99 4.37 16.71
N GLY A 90 10.59 4.59 17.96
CA GLY A 90 11.50 4.87 19.08
C GLY A 90 12.49 3.74 19.30
N ARG A 91 12.03 2.47 19.33
CA ARG A 91 12.90 1.29 19.42
C ARG A 91 13.80 1.09 18.20
N ARG A 92 13.37 1.49 17.00
CA ARG A 92 14.23 1.46 15.80
C ARG A 92 15.34 2.51 15.81
N ARG A 93 15.25 3.54 16.66
CA ARG A 93 16.29 4.58 16.82
C ARG A 93 17.40 4.20 17.80
N GLU A 94 17.32 3.05 18.47
CA GLU A 94 18.42 2.48 19.25
C GLU A 94 19.10 1.29 18.53
N PRO A 95 19.78 1.47 17.39
CA PRO A 95 20.92 0.64 17.03
C PRO A 95 22.18 1.34 17.55
N HIS A 96 22.64 0.96 18.74
CA HIS A 96 24.00 1.25 19.19
C HIS A 96 24.98 0.28 18.52
#